data_AF-A0A976K7V6-F1
#
_entry.id   AF-A0A976K7V6-F1
#
_cell.length_a   1.000
_cell.length_b   1.000
_cell.length_c   1.000
_cell.angle_alpha   90.00
_cell.angle_beta   90.00
_cell.angle_gamma   90.00
#
_symmetry.space_group_name_H-M   'P 1'
#
loop_
_entity.id
_entity.type
_entity.pdbx_description
1 polymer ?
#
loop_
_entity_poly.entity_id
_entity_poly.type
_entity_poly.pdbx_seq_one_letter_code
_entity_poly.pdbx_strand_id
1 'polypeptide(L)'
;MLGTTRAGVGRADRAVGLLLANGQAWDQLSADDHTMLAHLGPPHGPLMTWLEARLHEHGPQPWAVLREALRGHEHEHFAIRQGDLAAQSPDPDAEAAELAEVMTRLRIEHLKAQESEAIARAPTEPAQLQRYRELQELRKALEHRIGDPTL
;
A
#
# COMPACT_ATOMS: atom_id res chain seq x y z
N MET A 1 3.90 -14.68 12.78
CA MET A 1 4.68 -14.43 11.55
C MET A 1 3.77 -14.61 10.36
N LEU A 2 3.09 -13.54 9.93
CA LEU A 2 2.28 -13.57 8.73
C LEU A 2 3.24 -13.57 7.54
N GLY A 3 3.30 -14.68 6.83
CA GLY A 3 4.12 -14.80 5.64
C GLY A 3 3.69 -13.75 4.63
N THR A 4 4.51 -12.73 4.44
CA THR A 4 4.44 -11.86 3.28
C THR A 4 4.53 -12.76 2.06
N THR A 5 3.38 -13.02 1.41
CA THR A 5 3.40 -13.78 0.17
C THR A 5 4.29 -13.01 -0.81
N ARG A 6 5.13 -13.71 -1.57
CA ARG A 6 6.06 -13.07 -2.53
C ARG A 6 5.34 -12.14 -3.52
N ALA A 7 4.06 -12.41 -3.78
CA ALA A 7 3.19 -11.56 -4.57
C ALA A 7 2.80 -10.24 -3.86
N GLY A 8 2.62 -10.26 -2.53
CA GLY A 8 2.39 -9.06 -1.72
C GLY A 8 3.61 -8.14 -1.66
N VAL A 9 4.81 -8.71 -1.59
CA VAL A 9 6.07 -7.95 -1.67
C VAL A 9 6.16 -7.22 -3.01
N GLY A 10 5.88 -7.89 -4.13
CA GLY A 10 5.90 -7.26 -5.45
C GLY A 10 4.85 -6.15 -5.62
N ARG A 11 3.69 -6.27 -4.97
CA ARG A 11 2.66 -5.22 -4.97
C ARG A 11 3.04 -4.02 -4.12
N ALA A 12 3.59 -4.26 -2.93
CA ALA A 12 4.09 -3.20 -2.06
C ALA A 12 5.23 -2.43 -2.74
N ASP A 13 6.14 -3.11 -3.45
CA ASP A 13 7.17 -2.48 -4.27
C ASP A 13 6.55 -1.56 -5.33
N ARG A 14 5.52 -2.05 -6.04
CA ARG A 14 4.84 -1.27 -7.09
C ARG A 14 4.09 -0.06 -6.53
N ALA A 15 3.41 -0.20 -5.39
CA ALA A 15 2.75 0.90 -4.71
C ALA A 15 3.74 2.01 -4.32
N VAL A 16 4.91 1.65 -3.77
CA VAL A 16 5.98 2.62 -3.46
C VAL A 16 6.40 3.37 -4.72
N GLY A 17 6.68 2.67 -5.82
CA GLY A 17 7.11 3.31 -7.06
C GLY A 17 6.07 4.28 -7.62
N LEU A 18 4.81 3.85 -7.68
CA LEU A 18 3.69 4.68 -8.16
C LEU A 18 3.51 5.94 -7.29
N LEU A 19 3.55 5.81 -5.96
CA LEU A 19 3.36 6.94 -5.05
C LEU A 19 4.56 7.91 -5.02
N LEU A 20 5.78 7.41 -5.23
CA LEU A 20 6.97 8.25 -5.39
C LEU A 20 6.96 9.03 -6.71
N ALA A 21 6.45 8.43 -7.79
CA ALA A 21 6.34 9.08 -9.09
C ALA A 21 5.15 10.04 -9.19
N ASN A 22 4.06 9.74 -8.48
CA ASN A 22 2.81 10.50 -8.49
C ASN A 22 2.35 10.86 -7.07
N GLY A 23 2.95 11.90 -6.49
CA GLY A 23 2.59 12.39 -5.17
C GLY A 23 1.14 12.89 -5.03
N GLN A 24 0.48 13.27 -6.14
CA GLN A 24 -0.94 13.69 -6.10
C GLN A 24 -1.89 12.51 -5.85
N ALA A 25 -1.46 11.28 -6.16
CA ALA A 25 -2.25 10.10 -5.89
C ALA A 25 -2.37 9.79 -4.39
N TRP A 26 -1.46 10.34 -3.56
CA TRP A 26 -1.50 10.17 -2.11
C TRP A 26 -2.79 10.69 -1.47
N ASP A 27 -3.29 11.84 -1.93
CA ASP A 27 -4.51 12.48 -1.38
C ASP A 27 -5.79 11.73 -1.76
N GLN A 28 -5.73 10.83 -2.75
CA GLN A 28 -6.86 10.01 -3.18
C GLN A 28 -6.99 8.72 -2.34
N LEU A 29 -5.97 8.41 -1.54
CA LEU A 29 -6.00 7.27 -0.63
C LEU A 29 -6.80 7.62 0.63
N SER A 30 -7.48 6.61 1.19
CA SER A 30 -8.20 6.77 2.46
C SER A 30 -7.25 6.78 3.65
N ALA A 31 -7.70 7.27 4.81
CA ALA A 31 -6.90 7.22 6.04
C ALA A 31 -6.49 5.79 6.44
N ASP A 32 -7.36 4.80 6.15
CA ASP A 32 -7.06 3.39 6.38
C ASP A 32 -5.94 2.89 5.43
N ASP A 33 -5.87 3.42 4.21
CA ASP A 33 -4.79 3.11 3.27
C ASP A 33 -3.46 3.69 3.72
N HIS A 34 -3.44 4.95 4.16
CA HIS A 34 -2.23 5.58 4.71
C HIS A 34 -1.73 4.79 5.91
N THR A 35 -2.64 4.42 6.82
CA THR A 35 -2.33 3.60 7.99
C THR A 35 -1.79 2.23 7.58
N MET A 36 -2.44 1.55 6.64
CA MET A 36 -2.00 0.24 6.13
C MET A 36 -0.60 0.32 5.54
N LEU A 37 -0.35 1.32 4.68
CA LEU A 37 0.93 1.55 4.02
C LEU A 37 2.06 1.81 5.03
N ALA A 38 1.80 2.64 6.04
CA ALA A 38 2.77 2.95 7.11
C ALA A 38 3.10 1.72 7.98
N HIS A 39 2.17 0.78 8.15
CA HIS A 39 2.38 -0.45 8.92
C HIS A 39 3.01 -1.60 8.12
N LEU A 40 3.30 -1.40 6.83
CA LEU A 40 4.06 -2.39 6.07
C LEU A 40 5.48 -2.53 6.65
N GLY A 41 6.06 -3.72 6.50
CA GLY A 41 7.44 -3.96 6.92
C GLY A 41 8.45 -3.12 6.11
N PRO A 42 9.69 -2.94 6.61
CA PRO A 42 10.76 -2.35 5.82
C PRO A 42 11.00 -3.14 4.52
N PRO A 43 11.27 -2.47 3.38
CA PRO A 43 11.50 -1.03 3.27
C PRO A 43 10.24 -0.16 3.10
N HIS A 44 9.05 -0.76 2.95
CA HIS A 44 7.84 -0.07 2.49
C HIS A 44 7.29 0.92 3.51
N GLY A 45 6.99 0.47 4.74
CA GLY A 45 6.39 1.32 5.78
C GLY A 45 7.21 2.58 6.07
N PRO A 46 8.53 2.46 6.35
CA PRO A 46 9.38 3.63 6.58
C PRO A 46 9.39 4.62 5.41
N LEU A 47 9.38 4.13 4.16
CA LEU A 47 9.32 5.00 2.98
C LEU A 47 7.97 5.70 2.82
N MET A 48 6.87 5.04 3.19
CA MET A 48 5.53 5.64 3.14
C MET A 48 5.37 6.72 4.21
N THR A 49 5.85 6.49 5.43
CA THR A 49 5.91 7.51 6.48
C THR A 49 6.80 8.69 6.08
N TRP A 50 7.96 8.42 5.45
CA TRP A 50 8.83 9.48 4.93
C TRP A 50 8.14 10.30 3.84
N LEU A 51 7.44 9.65 2.90
CA LEU A 51 6.73 10.32 1.81
C LEU A 51 5.58 11.18 2.35
N GLU A 52 4.81 10.67 3.31
CA GLU A 52 3.74 11.43 3.99
C GLU A 52 4.28 12.72 4.61
N ALA A 53 5.39 12.64 5.36
CA ALA A 53 6.02 13.82 5.96
C ALA A 53 6.47 14.83 4.89
N ARG A 54 7.07 14.36 3.79
CA ARG A 54 7.46 15.23 2.66
C ARG A 54 6.27 15.94 2.03
N LEU A 55 5.18 15.22 1.78
CA LEU A 55 3.96 15.77 1.20
C LEU A 55 3.30 16.78 2.13
N HIS A 56 3.31 16.52 3.44
CA HIS A 56 2.78 17.45 4.43
C HIS A 56 3.60 18.76 4.48
N GLU A 57 4.93 18.67 4.42
CA GLU A 57 5.83 19.83 4.52
C GLU A 57 5.95 20.64 3.23
N HIS A 58 5.96 19.97 2.07
CA HIS A 58 6.31 20.58 0.79
C HIS A 58 5.23 20.46 -0.29
N GLY A 59 4.15 19.72 -0.02
CA GLY A 59 3.18 19.33 -1.03
C GLY A 59 3.73 18.32 -2.04
N PRO A 60 2.95 17.98 -3.08
CA PRO A 60 3.40 17.10 -4.16
C PRO A 60 4.62 17.68 -4.89
N GLN A 61 5.68 16.89 -5.01
CA GLN A 61 6.91 17.27 -5.70
C GLN A 61 7.21 16.31 -6.86
N PRO A 62 7.88 16.78 -7.94
CA PRO A 62 8.34 15.91 -9.00
C PRO A 62 9.29 14.82 -8.48
N TRP A 63 9.26 13.63 -9.10
CA TRP A 63 10.14 12.52 -8.73
C TRP A 63 11.62 12.93 -8.63
N ALA A 64 12.12 13.75 -9.56
CA ALA A 64 13.50 14.22 -9.53
C ALA A 64 13.87 14.96 -8.23
N VAL A 65 12.93 15.70 -7.62
CA VAL A 65 13.14 16.40 -6.35
C VAL A 65 13.10 15.40 -5.19
N LEU A 66 12.13 14.49 -5.18
CA LEU A 66 12.03 13.44 -4.16
C LEU A 66 13.26 12.53 -4.15
N ARG A 67 13.77 12.17 -5.33
CA ARG A 67 14.99 11.38 -5.52
C ARG A 67 16.21 12.03 -4.87
N GLU A 68 16.37 13.34 -4.99
CA GLU A 68 17.45 14.07 -4.32
C GLU A 68 17.22 14.16 -2.81
N ALA A 69 15.97 14.32 -2.39
CA ALA A 69 15.57 14.38 -0.99
C ALA A 69 15.69 13.03 -0.25
N LEU A 70 15.83 11.92 -0.98
CA LEU A 70 16.08 10.57 -0.46
C LEU A 70 17.55 10.32 -0.10
N ARG A 71 18.48 11.21 -0.48
CA ARG A 71 19.90 11.03 -0.20
C ARG A 71 20.18 10.84 1.29
N GLY A 72 20.85 9.75 1.64
CA GLY A 72 21.17 9.38 3.01
C GLY A 72 20.03 8.67 3.77
N HIS A 73 18.88 8.43 3.14
CA HIS A 73 17.82 7.60 3.71
C HIS A 73 18.22 6.13 3.72
N GLU A 74 17.86 5.37 4.77
CA GLU A 74 18.24 3.96 4.93
C GLU A 74 17.81 3.08 3.73
N HIS A 75 16.69 3.43 3.09
CA HIS A 75 16.12 2.72 1.95
C HIS A 75 16.27 3.46 0.61
N GLU A 76 17.20 4.40 0.51
CA GLU A 76 17.45 5.22 -0.70
C GLU A 76 17.52 4.37 -1.97
N HIS A 77 18.39 3.36 -2.00
CA HIS A 77 18.60 2.53 -3.21
C HIS A 77 17.34 1.80 -3.67
N PHE A 78 16.51 1.35 -2.73
CA PHE A 78 15.25 0.70 -3.05
C PHE A 78 14.25 1.71 -3.61
N ALA A 79 14.09 2.86 -2.95
CA ALA A 79 13.18 3.92 -3.38
C ALA A 79 13.54 4.45 -4.77
N ILE A 80 14.84 4.67 -5.04
CA ILE A 80 15.33 5.11 -6.35
C ILE A 80 14.95 4.09 -7.43
N ARG A 81 15.18 2.80 -7.18
CA ARG A 81 14.82 1.75 -8.14
C ARG A 81 13.33 1.77 -8.47
N GLN A 82 12.46 1.86 -7.47
CA GLN A 82 11.01 1.81 -7.68
C GLN A 82 10.49 3.09 -8.36
N GLY A 83 10.99 4.26 -7.95
CA GLY A 83 10.64 5.54 -8.58
C GLY A 83 11.11 5.62 -10.03
N ASP A 84 12.34 5.20 -10.33
CA ASP A 84 12.86 5.14 -11.70
C ASP A 84 12.10 4.12 -12.56
N LEU A 85 11.61 3.02 -11.97
CA LEU A 85 10.76 2.07 -12.68
C LEU A 85 9.41 2.68 -13.05
N ALA A 86 8.80 3.43 -12.14
CA ALA A 86 7.53 4.09 -12.40
C ALA A 86 7.68 5.25 -13.41
N ALA A 87 8.76 6.02 -13.33
CA ALA A 87 9.00 7.18 -14.20
C ALA A 87 9.35 6.85 -15.67
N GLN A 88 9.60 5.57 -16.01
CA GLN A 88 10.03 5.17 -17.36
C GLN A 88 8.96 5.35 -18.44
N SER A 89 7.68 5.24 -18.09
CA SER A 89 6.58 5.38 -19.03
C SER A 89 5.38 6.07 -18.34
N PRO A 90 5.44 7.40 -18.17
CA PRO A 90 4.41 8.11 -17.44
C PRO A 90 3.12 8.16 -18.25
N ASP A 91 2.09 7.50 -17.74
CA ASP A 91 0.71 7.59 -18.21
C ASP A 91 -0.18 7.78 -16.96
N PRO A 92 -0.65 9.01 -16.67
CA PRO A 92 -1.37 9.30 -15.44
C PRO A 92 -2.63 8.47 -15.25
N ASP A 93 -3.36 8.16 -16.33
CA ASP A 93 -4.60 7.40 -16.25
C ASP A 93 -4.32 5.91 -16.01
N ALA A 94 -3.33 5.36 -16.71
CA ALA A 94 -2.90 3.98 -16.50
C ALA A 94 -2.28 3.78 -15.10
N GLU A 95 -1.48 4.72 -14.63
CA GLU A 95 -0.87 4.70 -13.30
C GLU A 95 -1.93 4.80 -12.18
N ALA A 96 -2.94 5.64 -12.36
CA ALA A 96 -4.05 5.75 -11.39
C ALA A 96 -4.85 4.44 -11.33
N ALA A 97 -5.17 3.85 -12.49
CA ALA A 97 -5.85 2.56 -12.55
C ALA A 97 -5.01 1.43 -11.92
N GLU A 98 -3.72 1.39 -12.21
CA GLU A 98 -2.80 0.41 -11.65
C GLU A 98 -2.65 0.58 -10.13
N LEU A 99 -2.50 1.82 -9.64
CA LEU A 99 -2.44 2.09 -8.21
C LEU A 99 -3.74 1.63 -7.52
N ALA A 100 -4.90 1.92 -8.11
CA ALA A 100 -6.18 1.47 -7.56
C ALA A 100 -6.27 -0.07 -7.47
N GLU A 101 -5.79 -0.79 -8.49
CA GLU A 101 -5.74 -2.25 -8.48
C GLU A 101 -4.77 -2.77 -7.40
N VAL A 102 -3.54 -2.25 -7.39
CA VAL A 102 -2.50 -2.63 -6.43
C VAL A 102 -2.97 -2.40 -5.00
N MET A 103 -3.54 -1.23 -4.71
CA MET A 103 -4.07 -0.90 -3.39
C MET A 103 -5.25 -1.80 -3.01
N THR A 104 -6.14 -2.14 -3.94
CA THR A 104 -7.23 -3.08 -3.66
C THR A 104 -6.70 -4.46 -3.27
N ARG A 105 -5.67 -4.95 -3.97
CA ARG A 105 -5.03 -6.23 -3.63
C ARG A 105 -4.30 -6.18 -2.29
N LEU A 106 -3.60 -5.09 -1.98
CA LEU A 106 -2.95 -4.89 -0.67
C LEU A 106 -3.97 -4.87 0.47
N ARG A 107 -5.11 -4.20 0.30
CA ARG A 107 -6.22 -4.22 1.28
C ARG A 107 -6.72 -5.64 1.53
N ILE A 108 -6.92 -6.43 0.47
CA ILE A 108 -7.36 -7.84 0.60
C ILE A 108 -6.35 -8.66 1.41
N GLU A 109 -5.05 -8.48 1.16
CA GLU A 109 -4.00 -9.17 1.92
C GLU A 109 -3.96 -8.75 3.39
N HIS A 110 -4.11 -7.45 3.65
CA HIS A 110 -4.18 -6.93 5.00
C HIS A 110 -5.38 -7.50 5.76
N LEU A 111 -6.55 -7.56 5.12
CA LEU A 111 -7.74 -8.18 5.69
C LEU A 111 -7.54 -9.68 5.97
N LYS A 112 -6.91 -10.44 5.06
CA LYS A 112 -6.58 -11.87 5.29
C LYS A 112 -5.65 -12.07 6.49
N ALA A 113 -4.69 -11.16 6.67
CA ALA A 113 -3.80 -11.14 7.82
C ALA A 113 -4.58 -10.90 9.13
N GLN A 114 -5.45 -9.89 9.16
CA GLN A 114 -6.28 -9.57 10.31
C GLN A 114 -7.30 -10.67 10.62
N GLU A 115 -7.89 -11.31 9.60
CA GLU A 115 -8.77 -12.49 9.77
C GLU A 115 -8.03 -13.63 10.48
N SER A 116 -6.80 -13.90 10.06
CA SER A 116 -5.95 -14.95 10.65
C SER A 116 -5.63 -14.66 12.11
N GLU A 117 -5.34 -13.40 12.45
CA GLU A 117 -5.11 -12.97 13.83
C GLU A 117 -6.37 -13.09 14.69
N ALA A 118 -7.52 -12.62 14.19
CA ALA A 118 -8.79 -12.68 14.89
C ALA A 118 -9.19 -14.13 15.23
N ILE A 119 -9.05 -15.06 14.27
CA ILE A 119 -9.30 -16.49 14.50
C ILE A 119 -8.32 -17.08 15.51
N ALA A 120 -7.03 -16.71 15.45
CA ALA A 120 -6.03 -17.20 16.40
C ALA A 120 -6.34 -16.75 17.86
N ARG A 121 -6.96 -15.58 18.04
CA ARG A 121 -7.33 -15.03 19.36
C ARG A 121 -8.72 -15.44 19.84
N ALA A 122 -9.59 -15.92 18.95
CA ALA A 122 -10.95 -16.33 19.28
C ALA A 122 -11.10 -17.34 20.44
N PRO A 123 -10.18 -18.30 20.67
CA PRO A 123 -10.29 -19.23 21.80
C PRO A 123 -10.25 -18.55 23.18
N THR A 124 -9.50 -17.45 23.31
CA THR A 124 -9.37 -16.69 24.56
C THR A 124 -10.25 -15.44 24.58
N GLU A 125 -10.63 -14.92 23.41
CA GLU A 125 -11.44 -13.72 23.24
C GLU A 125 -12.61 -13.98 22.28
N PRO A 126 -13.76 -14.47 22.75
CA PRO A 126 -14.90 -14.83 21.89
C PRO A 126 -15.41 -13.68 21.00
N ALA A 127 -15.22 -12.43 21.42
CA ALA A 127 -15.55 -11.23 20.63
C ALA A 127 -14.79 -11.18 19.29
N GLN A 128 -13.63 -11.83 19.17
CA GLN A 128 -12.85 -11.87 17.94
C GLN A 128 -13.54 -12.67 16.82
N LEU A 129 -14.49 -13.56 17.15
CA LEU A 129 -15.30 -14.24 16.13
C LEU A 129 -16.18 -13.25 15.36
N GLN A 130 -16.71 -12.23 16.03
CA GLN A 130 -17.49 -11.18 15.39
C GLN A 130 -16.59 -10.33 14.49
N ARG A 131 -15.41 -9.93 14.99
CA ARG A 131 -14.40 -9.21 14.21
C ARG A 131 -13.98 -9.97 12.94
N TYR A 132 -13.73 -11.27 13.06
CA TYR A 132 -13.40 -12.12 11.90
C TYR A 132 -14.49 -12.09 10.83
N ARG A 133 -15.78 -12.18 11.21
CA ARG A 133 -16.91 -12.13 10.26
C ARG A 133 -16.96 -10.80 9.52
N GLU A 134 -16.80 -9.68 10.23
CA GLU A 134 -16.78 -8.33 9.64
C GLU A 134 -15.63 -8.18 8.63
N LEU A 135 -14.43 -8.61 9.00
CA LEU A 135 -13.26 -8.58 8.10
C LEU A 135 -13.49 -9.44 6.86
N GLN A 136 -14.08 -10.63 7.03
CA GLN A 136 -14.39 -11.54 5.94
C GLN A 136 -15.38 -10.95 4.93
N GLU A 137 -16.44 -10.29 5.41
CA GLU A 137 -17.43 -9.67 4.53
C GLU A 137 -16.81 -8.51 3.73
N LEU A 138 -16.01 -7.65 4.37
CA LEU A 138 -15.28 -6.59 3.69
C LEU A 138 -14.34 -7.15 2.60
N ARG A 139 -13.61 -8.24 2.92
CA ARG A 139 -12.71 -8.88 1.96
C ARG A 139 -13.45 -9.46 0.76
N LYS A 140 -14.55 -10.17 0.97
CA LYS A 140 -15.38 -10.73 -0.12
C LYS A 140 -15.90 -9.64 -1.03
N ALA A 141 -16.34 -8.50 -0.48
CA ALA A 141 -16.79 -7.36 -1.26
C ALA A 141 -15.66 -6.81 -2.18
N LEU A 142 -14.43 -6.70 -1.66
CA LEU A 142 -13.27 -6.27 -2.45
C LEU A 142 -12.87 -7.31 -3.51
N GLU A 143 -12.90 -8.61 -3.18
CA GLU A 143 -12.60 -9.69 -4.13
C GLU A 143 -13.63 -9.73 -5.27
N HIS A 144 -14.90 -9.49 -4.98
CA HIS A 144 -15.95 -9.39 -5.99
C HIS A 144 -15.69 -8.22 -6.95
N ARG A 145 -15.28 -7.05 -6.43
CA ARG A 145 -14.91 -5.88 -7.25
C ARG A 145 -13.74 -6.14 -8.20
N ILE A 146 -12.77 -6.98 -7.82
CA ILE A 146 -11.66 -7.37 -8.71
C ILE A 146 -12.12 -8.40 -9.75
N GLY A 147 -13.01 -9.32 -9.35
CA GLY A 147 -13.50 -10.40 -10.21
C GLY A 147 -14.57 -9.97 -11.22
N ASP A 148 -15.19 -8.81 -11.03
CA ASP A 148 -16.22 -8.25 -11.90
C ASP A 148 -15.67 -7.04 -12.67
N PRO A 149 -15.22 -7.21 -13.93
CA PRO A 149 -14.59 -6.14 -14.72
C PRO A 149 -15.60 -5.09 -15.24
N THR A 150 -16.81 -5.04 -14.69
CA THR A 150 -17.95 -4.29 -15.23
C THR A 150 -18.42 -3.10 -14.37
N LEU A 151 -17.62 -2.68 -13.38
CA LEU A 151 -17.79 -1.43 -12.63
C LEU A 151 -16.59 -0.51 -12.84
#